data_AF-A0A9P0E2I9-F1
#
_entry.id   AF-A0A9P0E2I9-F1
#
_cell.length_a   1.000
_cell.length_b   1.000
_cell.length_c   1.000
_cell.angle_alpha   90.00
_cell.angle_beta   90.00
_cell.angle_gamma   90.00
#
_symmetry.space_group_name_H-M   'P 1'
#
loop_
_entity.id
_entity.type
_entity.pdbx_description
1 polymer ?
#
loop_
_entity_poly.entity_id
_entity_poly.type
_entity_poly.pdbx_seq_one_letter_code
_entity_poly.pdbx_strand_id
1 'polypeptide(L)'
;MVLCPICKQTIAREEKKTMACTVTTCQAIFHGKCLNADESEFEALRALRKNWVCPKCEKARKNIQPTDKCLSPPRSAPQQQTVDSTSQLLLAAIKNLTEEVKGLKFSLDANANEDTPQKPPLSFS
;
A
#
# COMPACT_ATOMS: atom_id res chain seq x y z
N MET A 1 -15.60 6.19 28.70
CA MET A 1 -15.10 4.81 28.90
C MET A 1 -14.98 4.16 27.52
N VAL A 2 -13.89 3.45 27.22
CA VAL A 2 -13.71 2.78 25.92
C VAL A 2 -13.99 1.28 26.10
N LEU A 3 -14.84 0.71 25.26
CA LEU A 3 -15.20 -0.71 25.30
C LEU A 3 -14.46 -1.48 24.22
N CYS A 4 -13.91 -2.64 24.56
CA CYS A 4 -13.34 -3.54 23.58
C CYS A 4 -14.46 -4.15 22.71
N PRO A 5 -14.40 -4.05 21.38
CA PRO A 5 -15.44 -4.59 20.51
C PRO A 5 -15.58 -6.12 20.54
N ILE A 6 -14.56 -6.85 20.99
CA ILE A 6 -14.53 -8.32 21.03
C ILE A 6 -15.22 -8.84 22.29
N CYS A 7 -14.69 -8.50 23.48
CA CYS A 7 -15.22 -9.00 24.76
C CYS A 7 -16.29 -8.10 25.39
N LYS A 8 -16.54 -6.91 24.83
CA LYS A 8 -17.48 -5.90 25.35
C LYS A 8 -17.15 -5.36 26.74
N GLN A 9 -15.97 -5.67 27.28
CA GLN A 9 -15.51 -5.13 28.56
C GLN A 9 -14.81 -3.78 28.38
N THR A 10 -14.82 -2.98 29.45
CA THR A 10 -14.14 -1.68 29.50
C THR A 10 -12.63 -1.86 29.51
N ILE A 11 -11.95 -1.09 28.67
CA ILE A 11 -10.49 -1.01 28.64
C ILE A 11 -10.06 -0.03 29.72
N ALA A 12 -9.32 -0.53 30.72
CA ALA A 12 -8.76 0.29 31.79
C ALA A 12 -7.69 1.24 31.23
N ARG A 13 -7.55 2.43 31.85
CA ARG A 13 -6.58 3.44 31.40
C ARG A 13 -5.13 2.99 31.59
N GLU A 14 -4.88 2.11 32.56
CA GLU A 14 -3.57 1.53 32.86
C GLU A 14 -3.26 0.24 32.07
N GLU A 15 -4.19 -0.23 31.24
CA GLU A 15 -3.97 -1.40 30.39
C GLU A 15 -2.89 -1.11 29.34
N LYS A 16 -1.69 -1.67 29.54
CA LYS A 16 -0.54 -1.46 28.65
C LYS A 16 -0.67 -2.17 27.32
N LYS A 17 -1.38 -3.29 27.28
CA LYS A 17 -1.55 -4.14 26.09
C LYS A 17 -2.86 -3.78 25.38
N THR A 18 -2.84 -2.66 24.67
CA THR A 18 -3.96 -2.22 23.82
C THR A 18 -3.50 -1.94 22.39
N MET A 19 -4.39 -2.18 21.42
CA MET A 19 -4.18 -1.88 20.01
C MET A 19 -5.36 -1.11 19.45
N ALA A 20 -5.09 -0.07 18.66
CA ALA A 20 -6.11 0.77 18.03
C ALA A 20 -6.11 0.56 16.52
N CYS A 21 -7.29 0.36 15.93
CA CYS A 21 -7.43 0.20 14.49
C CYS A 21 -7.09 1.51 13.78
N THR A 22 -6.25 1.45 12.74
CA THR A 22 -5.82 2.63 11.97
C THR A 22 -6.86 3.14 10.98
N VAL A 23 -7.90 2.36 10.72
CA VAL A 23 -9.01 2.79 9.84
C VAL A 23 -9.78 3.92 10.52
N THR A 24 -9.77 5.10 9.92
CA THR A 24 -10.30 6.35 10.48
C THR A 24 -11.78 6.28 10.85
N THR A 25 -12.57 5.45 10.16
CA THR A 25 -14.00 5.24 10.45
C THR A 25 -14.25 4.22 11.57
N CYS A 26 -13.24 3.41 11.92
CA CYS A 26 -13.35 2.43 12.99
C CYS A 26 -12.83 2.96 14.31
N GLN A 27 -11.56 3.41 14.35
CA GLN A 27 -10.84 3.91 15.55
C GLN A 27 -11.04 3.11 16.85
N ALA A 28 -11.47 1.85 16.75
CA ALA A 28 -11.78 1.05 17.91
C ALA A 28 -10.50 0.55 18.59
N ILE A 29 -10.55 0.46 19.91
CA ILE A 29 -9.44 -0.02 20.74
C ILE A 29 -9.76 -1.44 21.22
N PHE A 30 -8.75 -2.30 21.22
CA PHE A 30 -8.86 -3.71 21.56
C PHE A 30 -7.86 -4.06 22.66
N HIS A 31 -8.25 -4.96 23.58
CA HIS A 31 -7.28 -5.60 24.47
C HIS A 31 -6.35 -6.49 23.66
N GLY A 32 -5.06 -6.50 23.99
CA GLY A 32 -4.10 -7.42 23.38
C GLY A 32 -4.51 -8.88 23.58
N LYS A 33 -5.03 -9.22 24.77
CA LYS A 33 -5.57 -10.57 25.07
C LYS A 33 -6.71 -10.98 24.16
N CYS A 34 -7.57 -10.04 23.75
CA CYS A 34 -8.70 -10.35 22.87
C CYS A 34 -8.30 -10.56 21.41
N LEU A 35 -7.08 -10.17 21.03
CA LEU A 35 -6.56 -10.38 19.69
C LEU A 35 -5.90 -11.75 19.52
N ASN A 36 -5.77 -12.54 20.60
CA ASN A 36 -5.04 -13.82 20.60
C ASN A 36 -3.65 -13.72 19.94
N ALA A 37 -3.01 -12.55 20.04
CA ALA A 37 -1.66 -12.35 19.53
C ALA A 37 -0.67 -12.75 20.61
N ASP A 38 0.37 -13.48 20.21
CA ASP A 38 1.50 -13.78 21.09
C ASP A 38 2.23 -12.49 21.49
N GLU A 39 3.01 -12.54 22.57
CA GLU A 39 3.66 -11.32 23.07
C GLU A 39 4.68 -10.74 22.06
N SER A 40 5.36 -11.60 21.31
CA SER A 40 6.25 -11.21 20.21
C SER A 40 5.50 -10.56 19.05
N GLU A 41 4.36 -11.13 18.66
CA GLU A 41 3.49 -10.57 17.63
C GLU A 41 2.90 -9.24 18.06
N PHE A 42 2.50 -9.12 19.32
CA PHE A 42 1.95 -7.89 19.86
C PHE A 42 2.97 -6.75 19.85
N GLU A 43 4.24 -7.01 20.21
CA GLU A 43 5.30 -6.02 20.11
C GLU A 43 5.62 -5.66 18.65
N ALA A 44 5.62 -6.63 17.73
CA ALA A 44 5.77 -6.35 16.30
C ALA A 44 4.62 -5.47 15.76
N LEU A 45 3.38 -5.77 16.12
CA LEU A 45 2.19 -4.99 15.76
C LEU A 45 2.22 -3.59 16.38
N ARG A 46 2.72 -3.48 17.61
CA ARG A 46 2.93 -2.22 18.29
C ARG A 46 4.04 -1.41 17.62
N ALA A 47 5.12 -2.00 17.14
CA ALA A 47 6.13 -1.30 16.35
C ALA A 47 5.52 -0.75 15.04
N LEU A 48 4.57 -1.48 14.47
CA LEU A 48 3.86 -1.12 13.24
C LEU A 48 2.71 -0.11 13.42
N ARG A 49 2.56 0.57 14.58
CA ARG A 49 1.39 1.41 15.01
C ARG A 49 0.51 2.07 13.94
N LYS A 50 1.07 2.46 12.80
CA LYS A 50 0.38 3.13 11.69
C LYS A 50 -0.31 2.19 10.68
N ASN A 51 -0.06 0.88 10.72
CA ASN A 51 -0.52 -0.07 9.70
C ASN A 51 -1.47 -1.15 10.20
N TRP A 52 -1.72 -1.25 11.51
CA TRP A 52 -2.58 -2.32 12.02
C TRP A 52 -4.07 -2.05 11.76
N VAL A 53 -4.71 -2.99 11.08
CA VAL A 53 -6.15 -2.97 10.76
C VAL A 53 -6.84 -4.09 11.54
N CYS A 54 -7.95 -3.77 12.21
CA CYS A 54 -8.67 -4.77 12.98
C CYS A 54 -9.36 -5.82 12.07
N PRO A 55 -9.61 -7.04 12.57
CA PRO A 55 -10.19 -8.12 11.76
C PRO A 55 -11.53 -7.77 11.10
N LYS A 56 -12.34 -6.91 11.75
CA LYS A 56 -13.60 -6.42 11.19
C LYS A 56 -13.37 -5.56 9.95
N CYS A 57 -12.45 -4.60 10.04
CA CYS A 57 -12.10 -3.73 8.91
C CYS A 57 -11.38 -4.49 7.81
N GLU A 58 -10.57 -5.49 8.16
CA GLU A 58 -9.89 -6.33 7.18
C GLU A 58 -10.88 -7.18 6.37
N LYS A 59 -11.89 -7.79 7.02
CA LYS A 59 -12.98 -8.48 6.33
C LYS A 59 -13.78 -7.54 5.43
N ALA A 60 -14.07 -6.32 5.89
CA ALA A 60 -14.77 -5.32 5.09
C ALA A 60 -13.97 -4.95 3.82
N ARG A 61 -12.64 -4.84 3.91
CA ARG A 61 -11.77 -4.60 2.74
C ARG A 61 -11.77 -5.77 1.76
N LYS A 62 -11.72 -7.01 2.25
CA LYS A 62 -11.71 -8.22 1.39
C LYS A 62 -13.02 -8.42 0.62
N ASN A 63 -14.14 -7.94 1.14
CA ASN A 63 -15.43 -7.96 0.45
C ASN A 63 -15.57 -6.88 -0.64
N ILE A 64 -14.69 -5.89 -0.66
CA ILE A 64 -14.52 -4.99 -1.79
C ILE A 64 -13.48 -5.64 -2.70
N GLN A 65 -13.82 -6.75 -3.34
CA GLN A 65 -13.03 -7.15 -4.51
C GLN A 65 -13.18 -6.04 -5.55
N PRO A 66 -12.10 -5.55 -6.18
CA PRO A 66 -12.23 -4.87 -7.45
C PRO A 66 -12.86 -5.88 -8.41
N THR A 67 -14.13 -5.69 -8.74
CA THR A 67 -14.77 -6.44 -9.81
C THR A 67 -14.15 -6.00 -11.13
N ASP A 68 -13.00 -6.58 -11.45
CA ASP A 68 -12.40 -6.60 -12.78
C ASP A 68 -13.18 -7.62 -13.64
N LYS A 69 -14.49 -7.40 -13.74
CA LYS A 69 -15.37 -8.11 -14.66
C LYS A 69 -15.94 -7.10 -15.62
N CYS A 70 -15.16 -6.90 -16.67
CA CYS A 70 -15.58 -6.50 -18.00
C CYS A 70 -17.00 -7.01 -18.30
N LEU A 71 -17.97 -6.10 -18.38
CA LEU A 71 -19.22 -6.33 -19.09
C LEU A 71 -19.29 -5.28 -20.18
N SER A 72 -19.12 -5.77 -21.41
CA SER A 72 -19.24 -5.06 -22.67
C SER A 72 -20.52 -4.20 -22.72
N PRO A 73 -20.48 -3.01 -23.34
CA PRO A 73 -21.65 -2.13 -23.39
C PRO A 73 -22.75 -2.77 -24.26
N PRO A 74 -24.02 -2.82 -23.80
CA PRO A 74 -25.13 -2.99 -24.72
C PRO A 74 -25.19 -1.75 -25.62
N ARG A 75 -25.20 -2.00 -26.92
CA ARG A 75 -25.42 -0.99 -27.97
C ARG A 75 -26.66 -0.14 -27.67
N SER A 76 -26.49 1.18 -27.81
CA SER A 76 -27.49 2.18 -28.19
C SER A 76 -28.35 2.83 -27.08
N ALA A 77 -27.90 4.00 -26.58
CA ALA A 77 -28.67 5.26 -26.52
C ALA A 77 -27.75 6.40 -26.01
N PRO A 78 -27.85 7.65 -26.52
CA PRO A 78 -26.91 8.71 -26.19
C PRO A 78 -27.30 9.36 -24.87
N GLN A 79 -26.58 9.10 -23.80
CA GLN A 79 -26.53 10.01 -22.66
C GLN A 79 -25.15 10.64 -22.59
N GLN A 80 -25.17 11.97 -22.63
CA GLN A 80 -24.04 12.86 -22.59
C GLN A 80 -23.10 12.47 -21.44
N GLN A 81 -21.92 11.96 -21.80
CA GLN A 81 -20.80 11.87 -20.90
C GLN A 81 -20.32 13.29 -20.59
N THR A 82 -20.69 13.82 -19.42
CA THR A 82 -19.82 14.76 -18.72
C THR A 82 -18.60 13.99 -18.25
N VAL A 83 -17.64 13.81 -19.16
CA VAL A 83 -16.28 13.40 -18.82
C VAL A 83 -15.68 14.51 -17.95
N ASP A 84 -15.68 14.26 -16.66
CA ASP A 84 -15.11 15.11 -15.62
C ASP A 84 -13.72 15.61 -16.06
N SER A 85 -13.59 16.93 -16.27
CA SER A 85 -12.39 17.56 -16.83
C SER A 85 -11.12 17.23 -16.05
N THR A 86 -11.27 16.88 -14.77
CA THR A 86 -10.19 16.48 -13.86
C THR A 86 -9.56 15.15 -14.28
N SER A 87 -10.38 14.17 -14.70
CA SER A 87 -9.90 12.85 -15.12
C SER A 87 -9.12 12.91 -16.43
N GLN A 88 -9.51 13.81 -17.34
CA GLN A 88 -8.78 14.03 -18.60
C GLN A 88 -7.43 14.73 -18.36
N LEU A 89 -7.37 15.70 -17.44
CA LEU A 89 -6.14 16.36 -17.05
C LEU A 89 -5.15 15.40 -16.40
N LEU A 90 -5.62 14.51 -15.52
CA LEU A 90 -4.78 13.49 -14.89
C LEU A 90 -4.21 12.50 -15.91
N LEU A 91 -5.02 12.02 -16.86
CA LEU A 91 -4.53 11.15 -17.93
C LEU A 91 -3.50 11.83 -18.83
N ALA A 92 -3.68 13.11 -19.14
CA ALA A 92 -2.72 13.89 -19.92
C ALA A 92 -1.39 14.10 -19.17
N ALA A 93 -1.45 14.33 -17.85
CA ALA A 93 -0.25 14.43 -17.01
C ALA A 93 0.53 13.10 -16.94
N ILE A 94 -0.18 11.97 -16.79
CA ILE A 94 0.45 10.63 -16.76
C ILE A 94 1.14 10.30 -18.10
N LYS A 95 0.51 10.66 -19.22
CA LYS A 95 1.10 10.45 -20.55
C LYS A 95 2.38 11.28 -20.76
N ASN A 96 2.40 12.54 -20.33
CA ASN A 96 3.61 13.37 -20.42
C ASN A 96 4.76 12.81 -19.57
N LEU A 97 4.47 12.41 -18.32
CA LEU A 97 5.50 11.81 -17.44
C LEU A 97 6.09 10.52 -18.02
N THR A 98 5.27 9.71 -18.71
CA THR A 98 5.73 8.45 -19.32
C THR A 98 6.71 8.69 -20.48
N GLU A 99 6.51 9.76 -21.25
CA GLU A 99 7.40 10.12 -22.34
C GLU A 99 8.71 10.75 -21.82
N GLU A 100 8.67 11.53 -20.74
CA GLU A 100 9.88 12.05 -20.09
C GLU A 100 10.76 10.92 -19.50
N VAL A 101 10.15 9.90 -18.89
CA VAL A 101 10.87 8.73 -18.36
C VAL A 101 11.49 7.88 -19.48
N LYS A 102 10.83 7.77 -20.65
CA LYS A 102 11.43 7.13 -21.83
C LYS A 102 12.63 7.90 -22.37
N GLY A 103 12.60 9.24 -22.34
CA GLY A 103 13.73 10.08 -22.74
C GLY A 103 14.96 9.89 -21.86
N LEU A 104 14.77 9.77 -20.54
CA LEU A 104 15.85 9.55 -19.58
C LEU A 104 16.50 8.16 -19.69
N LYS A 105 15.78 7.15 -20.18
CA LYS A 105 16.33 5.80 -20.40
C LYS A 105 17.34 5.74 -21.56
N PHE A 106 17.32 6.71 -22.48
CA PHE A 106 18.27 6.77 -23.60
C PHE A 106 19.61 7.45 -23.27
N SER A 107 19.76 8.08 -22.10
CA SER A 107 21.01 8.76 -21.71
C SER A 107 21.94 7.93 -20.82
N LEU A 108 21.60 6.68 -20.49
CA LEU A 108 22.42 5.81 -19.64
C LEU A 108 23.29 4.80 -20.40
N ASP A 109 23.12 4.65 -21.72
CA ASP A 109 23.89 3.71 -22.54
C ASP A 109 25.07 4.35 -23.32
N ALA A 110 25.43 5.60 -23.02
CA ALA A 110 26.51 6.33 -23.73
C ALA A 110 27.86 6.37 -23.00
N ASN A 111 28.03 5.66 -21.88
CA ASN A 111 29.29 5.70 -21.12
C ASN A 111 29.75 4.31 -20.64
N ALA A 112 29.70 3.34 -21.54
CA ALA A 112 30.35 2.05 -21.38
C ALA A 112 31.41 1.87 -22.48
N ASN A 113 32.42 2.73 -22.48
CA ASN A 113 33.66 2.43 -23.18
C ASN A 113 34.85 2.90 -22.35
N GLU A 114 35.84 2.01 -22.27
CA GLU A 114 37.17 2.17 -21.65
C GLU A 114 37.26 2.08 -20.12
N ASP A 115 37.39 0.85 -19.61
CA ASP A 115 38.48 0.53 -18.68
C ASP A 115 38.91 -0.93 -18.88
N THR A 116 39.98 -1.11 -19.64
CA THR A 116 40.64 -2.39 -19.86
C THR A 116 41.65 -2.59 -18.73
N PRO A 117 41.54 -3.60 -17.84
CA PRO A 117 42.56 -3.82 -16.82
C PRO A 117 43.81 -4.42 -17.47
N GLN A 118 44.85 -3.61 -17.55
CA GLN A 118 46.20 -3.97 -17.99
C GLN A 118 46.82 -4.97 -16.99
N LYS A 119 46.93 -6.23 -17.38
CA LYS A 119 47.62 -7.29 -16.61
C LYS A 119 49.15 -7.12 -16.74
N PRO A 120 49.92 -6.99 -15.64
CA PRO A 120 51.38 -7.03 -15.73
C PRO A 120 51.88 -8.47 -15.92
N PRO A 121 52.95 -8.70 -16.71
CA PRO A 121 53.58 -10.01 -16.79
C PRO A 121 54.42 -10.28 -15.54
N LEU A 122 54.04 -11.31 -14.77
CA LEU A 122 54.93 -11.93 -13.80
C LEU A 122 55.76 -12.99 -14.53
N SER A 123 57.02 -12.65 -14.76
CA SER A 123 58.10 -13.55 -15.12
C SER A 123 58.49 -14.40 -13.92
N PHE A 124 58.41 -15.72 -14.03
CA PHE A 124 59.19 -16.66 -13.23
C PHE A 124 59.49 -17.92 -14.06
N SER A 125 60.76 -18.35 -13.92
CA SER A 125 61.46 -19.50 -14.51
C SER A 125 62.02 -19.32 -15.91
#